data_AF-A0A847G5D8-F1
#
_entry.id   AF-A0A847G5D8-F1
#
_cell.length_a   1.000
_cell.length_b   1.000
_cell.length_c   1.000
_cell.angle_alpha   90.00
_cell.angle_beta   90.00
_cell.angle_gamma   90.00
#
_symmetry.space_group_name_H-M   'P 1'
#
loop_
_entity.id
_entity.type
_entity.pdbx_description
1 polymer ?
#
loop_
_entity_poly.entity_id
_entity_poly.type
_entity_poly.pdbx_seq_one_letter_code
_entity_poly.pdbx_strand_id
1 'polypeptide(L)'
;MNIVKHRYLYFLISLIIILPGLIALGVWGLPLSHDFTGGSMLEVQFEEGKALAPAEITGIYQSMDIFDPFVQTSDDNIRIIRSKQIDEETKDIVLTKLKDTSRGDVTVLQFETVGPTIGQEIASRAAITIAMAAIGILLYITWAFRGIPNAFRYGVAAILAMLHDVIVIIGMGAILGQFMGWEVDTLYLTALLTVIGYSVNDTVVI
;
A
#
# COMPACT_ATOMS: atom_id res chain seq x y z
N MET A 1 -6.35 -34.32 13.66
CA MET A 1 -5.61 -34.02 12.41
C MET A 1 -4.11 -34.18 12.68
N ASN A 2 -3.36 -34.94 11.88
CA ASN A 2 -1.92 -35.19 12.12
C ASN A 2 -1.03 -34.09 11.51
N ILE A 3 -1.18 -32.85 12.01
CA ILE A 3 -0.46 -31.66 11.51
C ILE A 3 1.04 -31.77 11.83
N VAL A 4 1.37 -32.19 13.07
CA VAL A 4 2.76 -32.29 13.55
C VAL A 4 3.60 -33.25 12.71
N LYS A 5 2.98 -34.33 12.19
CA LYS A 5 3.66 -35.33 11.34
C LYS A 5 4.15 -34.73 10.02
N HIS A 6 3.41 -33.77 9.45
CA HIS A 6 3.69 -33.18 8.14
C HIS A 6 4.28 -31.76 8.23
N ARG A 7 4.75 -31.33 9.42
CA ARG A 7 5.25 -29.97 9.65
C ARG A 7 6.29 -29.49 8.62
N TYR A 8 7.19 -30.37 8.20
CA TYR A 8 8.23 -30.03 7.21
C TYR A 8 7.68 -29.77 5.82
N LEU A 9 6.57 -30.41 5.44
CA LEU A 9 5.87 -30.14 4.19
C LEU A 9 5.29 -28.71 4.21
N TYR A 10 4.64 -28.33 5.30
CA TYR A 10 4.07 -26.98 5.45
C TYR A 10 5.16 -25.90 5.48
N PHE A 11 6.27 -26.16 6.19
CA PHE A 11 7.43 -25.25 6.16
C PHE A 11 8.04 -25.14 4.76
N LEU A 12 8.14 -26.23 4.01
CA LEU A 12 8.66 -26.20 2.64
C LEU A 12 7.76 -25.38 1.72
N ILE A 13 6.44 -25.57 1.79
CA ILE A 13 5.47 -24.82 0.98
C ILE A 13 5.60 -23.31 1.25
N SER A 14 5.68 -22.93 2.52
CA SER A 14 5.90 -21.52 2.87
C SER A 14 7.24 -20.99 2.37
N LEU A 15 8.32 -21.76 2.55
CA LEU A 15 9.67 -21.36 2.13
C LEU A 15 9.75 -21.07 0.61
N ILE A 16 9.00 -21.83 -0.21
CA ILE A 16 8.90 -21.62 -1.66
C ILE A 16 8.29 -20.27 -2.01
N ILE A 17 7.47 -19.67 -1.14
CA ILE A 17 6.89 -18.34 -1.33
C ILE A 17 7.82 -17.28 -0.71
N ILE A 18 8.30 -17.53 0.51
CA ILE A 18 9.13 -16.59 1.26
C ILE A 18 10.45 -16.30 0.53
N LEU A 19 11.17 -17.33 0.06
CA LEU A 19 12.49 -17.12 -0.53
C LEU A 19 12.44 -16.27 -1.81
N PRO A 20 11.61 -16.57 -2.82
CA PRO A 20 11.44 -15.69 -3.96
C PRO A 20 10.90 -14.31 -3.56
N GLY A 21 10.03 -14.23 -2.55
CA GLY A 21 9.49 -12.96 -2.06
C GLY A 21 10.56 -12.06 -1.46
N LEU A 22 11.46 -12.62 -0.64
CA LEU A 22 12.59 -11.88 -0.07
C LEU A 22 13.60 -11.48 -1.14
N ILE A 23 13.85 -12.34 -2.15
CA ILE A 23 14.69 -12.00 -3.29
C ILE A 23 14.07 -10.85 -4.10
N ALA A 24 12.78 -10.94 -4.41
CA ALA A 24 12.03 -9.91 -5.13
C ALA A 24 12.09 -8.58 -4.37
N LEU A 25 11.85 -8.60 -3.07
CA LEU A 25 11.94 -7.43 -2.21
C LEU A 25 13.36 -6.84 -2.15
N GLY A 26 14.39 -7.68 -2.11
CA GLY A 26 15.79 -7.22 -2.08
C GLY A 26 16.28 -6.63 -3.42
N VAL A 27 15.77 -7.14 -4.54
CA VAL A 27 16.21 -6.73 -5.90
C VAL A 27 15.36 -5.58 -6.45
N TRP A 28 14.04 -5.64 -6.30
CA TRP A 28 13.09 -4.67 -6.87
C TRP A 28 12.46 -3.74 -5.84
N GLY A 29 12.49 -4.12 -4.56
CA GLY A 29 11.76 -3.39 -3.52
C GLY A 29 10.26 -3.68 -3.55
N LEU A 30 9.52 -2.86 -2.81
CA LEU A 30 8.06 -2.84 -2.84
C LEU A 30 7.61 -1.67 -3.71
N PRO A 31 6.83 -1.91 -4.78
CA PRO A 31 6.21 -0.81 -5.53
C PRO A 31 5.14 -0.17 -4.65
N LEU A 32 5.45 0.99 -4.12
CA LEU A 32 4.55 1.80 -3.32
C LEU A 32 3.59 2.54 -4.26
N SER A 33 2.31 2.58 -3.90
CA SER A 33 1.36 3.41 -4.60
C SER A 33 1.61 4.90 -4.33
N HIS A 34 0.92 5.72 -5.12
CA HIS A 34 0.89 7.17 -4.99
C HIS A 34 0.48 7.65 -3.58
N ASP A 35 -0.22 6.82 -2.80
CA ASP A 35 -0.60 7.10 -1.41
C ASP A 35 0.64 7.27 -0.50
N PHE A 36 1.74 6.58 -0.79
CA PHE A 36 2.93 6.53 0.07
C PHE A 36 4.16 7.20 -0.53
N THR A 37 4.29 7.23 -1.86
CA THR A 37 5.37 7.97 -2.52
C THR A 37 5.14 9.47 -2.50
N GLY A 38 3.94 9.90 -2.13
CA GLY A 38 3.46 11.25 -2.38
C GLY A 38 3.01 11.43 -3.82
N GLY A 39 2.38 12.56 -4.10
CA GLY A 39 1.70 12.80 -5.36
C GLY A 39 0.68 13.91 -5.24
N SER A 40 0.00 14.19 -6.35
CA SER A 40 -1.16 15.06 -6.35
C SER A 40 -2.38 14.32 -6.89
N MET A 41 -3.49 14.46 -6.19
CA MET A 41 -4.81 14.05 -6.61
C MET A 41 -5.59 15.30 -7.02
N LEU A 42 -6.06 15.34 -8.26
CA LEU A 42 -6.91 16.38 -8.79
C LEU A 42 -8.23 15.76 -9.24
N GLU A 43 -9.32 16.12 -8.57
CA GLU A 43 -10.67 15.75 -8.95
C GLU A 43 -11.36 16.94 -9.61
N VAL A 44 -11.79 16.73 -10.85
CA VAL A 44 -12.42 17.76 -11.68
C VAL A 44 -13.76 17.30 -12.21
N GLN A 45 -14.70 18.24 -12.24
CA GLN A 45 -16.00 18.09 -12.86
C GLN A 45 -16.05 18.92 -14.14
N PHE A 46 -16.37 18.26 -15.25
CA PHE A 46 -16.58 18.88 -16.54
C PHE A 46 -18.05 19.31 -16.70
N GLU A 47 -18.28 20.30 -17.56
CA GLU A 47 -19.61 20.61 -18.07
C GLU A 47 -20.22 19.39 -18.80
N GLU A 48 -21.55 19.25 -18.71
CA GLU A 48 -22.27 18.09 -19.20
C GLU A 48 -22.02 17.82 -20.70
N GLY A 49 -21.57 16.60 -21.02
CA GLY A 49 -21.26 16.19 -22.39
C GLY A 49 -19.92 16.71 -22.94
N LYS A 50 -19.12 17.42 -22.14
CA LYS A 50 -17.78 17.93 -22.53
C LYS A 50 -16.63 17.25 -21.78
N ALA A 51 -16.92 16.16 -21.07
CA ALA A 51 -15.92 15.44 -20.31
C ALA A 51 -14.89 14.78 -21.23
N LEU A 52 -13.61 15.05 -20.98
CA LEU A 52 -12.51 14.51 -21.78
C LEU A 52 -12.34 12.99 -21.54
N ALA A 53 -11.85 12.31 -22.57
CA ALA A 53 -11.47 10.91 -22.43
C ALA A 53 -10.20 10.79 -21.56
N PRO A 54 -10.02 9.71 -20.77
CA PRO A 54 -8.83 9.52 -19.95
C PRO A 54 -7.51 9.67 -20.73
N ALA A 55 -7.46 9.17 -21.96
CA ALA A 55 -6.29 9.26 -22.83
C ALA A 55 -5.91 10.71 -23.21
N GLU A 56 -6.90 11.60 -23.37
CA GLU A 56 -6.66 13.02 -23.69
C GLU A 56 -6.07 13.74 -22.49
N ILE A 57 -6.60 13.45 -21.29
CA ILE A 57 -6.08 13.98 -20.03
C ILE A 57 -4.64 13.49 -19.80
N THR A 58 -4.37 12.20 -20.02
CA THR A 58 -3.01 11.64 -19.96
C THR A 58 -2.08 12.37 -20.94
N GLY A 59 -2.52 12.66 -22.16
CA GLY A 59 -1.73 13.42 -23.14
C GLY A 59 -1.42 14.86 -22.70
N ILE A 60 -2.36 15.54 -22.04
CA ILE A 60 -2.14 16.88 -21.47
C ILE A 60 -1.04 16.86 -20.42
N TYR A 61 -1.09 15.90 -19.50
CA TYR A 61 -0.08 15.74 -18.45
C TYR A 61 1.30 15.37 -19.02
N GLN A 62 1.35 14.46 -20.00
CA GLN A 62 2.60 14.13 -20.70
C GLN A 62 3.21 15.34 -21.44
N SER A 63 2.38 16.22 -21.99
CA SER A 63 2.86 17.48 -22.62
C SER A 63 3.49 18.47 -21.63
N MET A 64 3.36 18.21 -20.33
CA MET A 64 3.91 19.02 -19.25
C MET A 64 5.06 18.30 -18.52
N ASP A 65 5.62 17.25 -19.13
CA ASP A 65 6.64 16.38 -18.52
C ASP A 65 6.20 15.71 -17.20
N ILE A 66 4.88 15.58 -16.99
CA ILE A 66 4.29 14.85 -15.87
C ILE A 66 3.96 13.43 -16.37
N PHE A 67 4.86 12.51 -16.08
CA PHE A 67 4.74 11.11 -16.50
C PHE A 67 3.85 10.28 -15.56
N ASP A 68 3.24 9.25 -16.14
CA ASP A 68 2.37 8.26 -15.49
C ASP A 68 1.12 8.80 -14.75
N PRO A 69 0.36 9.77 -15.32
CA PRO A 69 -0.91 10.18 -14.72
C PRO A 69 -1.94 9.04 -14.81
N PHE A 70 -2.48 8.63 -13.66
CA PHE A 70 -3.58 7.68 -13.58
C PHE A 70 -4.91 8.42 -13.58
N VAL A 71 -5.70 8.24 -14.63
CA VAL A 71 -7.00 8.91 -14.81
C VAL A 71 -8.13 7.92 -14.66
N GLN A 72 -8.99 8.17 -13.68
CA GLN A 72 -10.17 7.36 -13.37
C GLN A 72 -11.45 8.15 -13.65
N THR A 73 -12.44 7.49 -14.22
CA THR A 73 -13.81 8.02 -14.39
C THR A 73 -14.62 7.65 -13.16
N SER A 74 -15.13 8.64 -12.42
CA SER A 74 -16.00 8.40 -11.26
C SER A 74 -17.48 8.43 -11.64
N ASP A 75 -17.87 9.43 -12.43
CA ASP A 75 -19.20 9.62 -13.04
C ASP A 75 -19.03 10.13 -14.48
N ASP A 76 -20.13 10.28 -15.24
CA ASP A 76 -20.10 10.73 -16.65
C ASP A 76 -19.25 12.00 -16.85
N ASN A 77 -19.34 12.96 -15.92
CA ASN A 77 -18.65 14.25 -15.99
C ASN A 77 -17.49 14.42 -15.00
N ILE A 78 -17.22 13.45 -14.11
CA ILE A 78 -16.18 13.56 -13.08
C ILE A 78 -14.95 12.74 -13.48
N ARG A 79 -13.76 13.33 -13.35
CA ARG A 79 -12.48 12.67 -13.55
C ARG A 79 -11.60 12.86 -12.32
N ILE A 80 -11.04 11.76 -11.84
CA ILE A 80 -10.06 11.72 -10.76
C ILE A 80 -8.71 11.47 -11.41
N ILE A 81 -7.76 12.38 -11.20
CA ILE A 81 -6.43 12.33 -11.80
C ILE A 81 -5.42 12.22 -10.67
N ARG A 82 -4.66 11.13 -10.65
CA ARG A 82 -3.53 10.93 -9.75
C ARG A 82 -2.24 11.06 -10.53
N SER A 83 -1.29 11.84 -10.01
CA SER A 83 -0.02 12.10 -10.69
C SER A 83 1.10 12.30 -9.67
N LYS A 84 2.34 12.44 -10.16
CA LYS A 84 3.44 12.94 -9.33
C LYS A 84 3.09 14.30 -8.72
N GLN A 85 3.77 14.64 -7.63
CA GLN A 85 3.51 15.87 -6.92
C GLN A 85 3.60 17.07 -7.88
N ILE A 86 2.50 17.80 -7.99
CA ILE A 86 2.41 19.10 -8.67
C ILE A 86 2.10 20.17 -7.65
N ASP A 87 2.67 21.37 -7.86
CA ASP A 87 2.36 22.55 -7.08
C ASP A 87 1.08 23.24 -7.59
N GLU A 88 0.70 24.30 -6.89
CA GLU A 88 -0.53 25.03 -7.18
C GLU A 88 -0.46 25.77 -8.53
N GLU A 89 0.72 26.25 -8.92
CA GLU A 89 0.96 26.88 -10.22
C GLU A 89 0.76 25.87 -11.36
N THR A 90 1.35 24.67 -11.23
CA THR A 90 1.20 23.59 -12.22
C THR A 90 -0.25 23.12 -12.29
N LYS A 91 -0.96 23.03 -11.15
CA LYS A 91 -2.40 22.73 -11.10
C LYS A 91 -3.21 23.75 -11.90
N ASP A 92 -2.93 25.04 -11.75
CA ASP A 92 -3.64 26.08 -12.50
C ASP A 92 -3.38 25.97 -14.02
N ILE A 93 -2.14 25.68 -14.43
CA ILE A 93 -1.80 25.43 -15.85
C ILE A 93 -2.54 24.21 -16.40
N VAL A 94 -2.60 23.11 -15.63
CA VAL A 94 -3.37 21.92 -16.01
C VAL A 94 -4.85 22.27 -16.19
N LEU A 95 -5.44 23.04 -15.27
CA LEU A 95 -6.83 23.44 -15.35
C LEU A 95 -7.12 24.28 -16.59
N THR A 96 -6.25 25.23 -16.92
CA THR A 96 -6.38 26.01 -18.16
C THR A 96 -6.36 25.11 -19.39
N LYS A 97 -5.41 24.16 -19.48
CA LYS A 97 -5.35 23.21 -20.60
C LYS A 97 -6.58 22.30 -20.69
N LEU A 98 -7.12 21.87 -19.55
CA LEU A 98 -8.35 21.07 -19.49
C LEU A 98 -9.56 21.87 -19.99
N LYS A 99 -9.69 23.14 -19.60
CA LYS A 99 -10.74 24.05 -20.09
C LYS A 99 -10.63 24.31 -21.59
N ASP A 100 -9.42 24.59 -22.07
CA ASP A 100 -9.17 24.86 -23.49
C ASP A 100 -9.47 23.65 -24.38
N THR A 101 -9.10 22.45 -23.91
CA THR A 101 -9.29 21.20 -24.65
C THR A 101 -10.76 20.75 -24.64
N SER A 102 -11.43 20.83 -23.49
CA SER A 102 -12.85 20.45 -23.35
C SER A 102 -13.81 21.47 -23.98
N ARG A 103 -13.36 22.72 -24.21
CA ARG A 103 -14.19 23.85 -24.64
C ARG A 103 -15.41 24.04 -23.72
N GLY A 104 -15.23 23.77 -22.44
CA GLY A 104 -16.23 23.83 -21.39
C GLY A 104 -15.63 24.32 -20.08
N ASP A 105 -16.50 24.65 -19.12
CA ASP A 105 -16.00 24.95 -17.79
C ASP A 105 -15.59 23.66 -17.07
N VAL A 106 -14.54 23.79 -16.25
CA VAL A 106 -13.98 22.71 -15.45
C VAL A 106 -13.86 23.21 -14.02
N THR A 107 -14.62 22.57 -13.13
CA THR A 107 -14.66 22.90 -11.71
C THR A 107 -13.76 21.93 -10.95
N VAL A 108 -12.88 22.44 -10.08
CA VAL A 108 -12.11 21.61 -9.16
C VAL A 108 -13.00 21.23 -8.00
N LEU A 109 -13.23 19.93 -7.81
CA LEU A 109 -13.92 19.41 -6.63
C LEU A 109 -12.94 19.22 -5.47
N GLN A 110 -11.75 18.67 -5.77
CA GLN A 110 -10.73 18.37 -4.79
C GLN A 110 -9.34 18.51 -5.41
N PHE A 111 -8.42 19.10 -4.66
CA PHE A 111 -6.99 19.07 -4.97
C PHE A 111 -6.22 18.78 -3.69
N GLU A 112 -5.53 17.65 -3.68
CA GLU A 112 -4.69 17.22 -2.57
C GLU A 112 -3.29 16.96 -3.08
N THR A 113 -2.29 17.44 -2.35
CA THR A 113 -0.88 17.16 -2.66
C THR A 113 -0.14 16.71 -1.42
N VAL A 114 0.60 15.62 -1.53
CA VAL A 114 1.46 15.09 -0.46
C VAL A 114 2.88 15.10 -0.96
N GLY A 115 3.74 15.83 -0.24
CA GLY A 115 5.16 15.89 -0.55
C GLY A 115 5.89 14.58 -0.19
N PRO A 116 6.92 14.18 -0.96
CA PRO A 116 7.67 12.93 -0.74
C PRO A 116 8.33 12.88 0.64
N THR A 117 8.73 14.02 1.20
CA THR A 117 9.29 14.13 2.55
C THR A 117 8.28 13.70 3.63
N ILE A 118 7.02 14.11 3.48
CA ILE A 118 5.95 13.78 4.42
C ILE A 118 5.62 12.29 4.30
N GLY A 119 5.54 11.76 3.07
CA GLY A 119 5.31 10.33 2.83
C GLY A 119 6.37 9.43 3.46
N GLN A 120 7.66 9.77 3.28
CA GLN A 120 8.77 9.03 3.91
C GLN A 120 8.75 9.12 5.43
N GLU A 121 8.43 10.28 5.99
CA GLU A 121 8.33 10.45 7.43
C GLU A 121 7.19 9.62 8.03
N ILE A 122 6.01 9.62 7.38
CA ILE A 122 4.86 8.79 7.78
C ILE A 122 5.24 7.30 7.73
N ALA A 123 5.86 6.84 6.64
CA ALA A 123 6.28 5.46 6.48
C ALA A 123 7.28 5.02 7.57
N SER A 124 8.28 5.87 7.87
CA SER A 124 9.27 5.61 8.93
C SER A 124 8.62 5.54 10.31
N ARG A 125 7.74 6.50 10.63
CA ARG A 125 6.99 6.51 11.90
C ARG A 125 6.09 5.29 12.04
N ALA A 126 5.42 4.88 10.96
CA ALA A 126 4.59 3.66 10.95
C ALA A 126 5.43 2.42 11.25
N ALA A 127 6.61 2.28 10.62
CA ALA A 127 7.51 1.16 10.88
C ALA A 127 7.96 1.10 12.36
N ILE A 128 8.31 2.24 12.96
CA ILE A 128 8.70 2.32 14.38
C ILE A 128 7.52 1.94 15.28
N THR A 129 6.32 2.44 15.00
CA THR A 129 5.11 2.12 15.78
C THR A 129 4.77 0.63 15.71
N ILE A 130 4.86 0.01 14.54
CA ILE A 130 4.64 -1.44 14.37
C ILE A 130 5.67 -2.24 15.19
N ALA A 131 6.95 -1.85 15.15
CA ALA A 131 7.99 -2.52 15.94
C ALA A 131 7.73 -2.40 17.45
N MET A 132 7.32 -1.22 17.92
CA MET A 132 6.95 -1.02 19.33
C MET A 132 5.72 -1.85 19.73
N ALA A 133 4.71 -1.93 18.87
CA ALA A 133 3.51 -2.75 19.10
C ALA A 133 3.87 -4.24 19.21
N ALA A 134 4.75 -4.74 18.33
CA ALA A 134 5.22 -6.12 18.38
C ALA A 134 5.95 -6.44 19.70
N ILE A 135 6.79 -5.52 20.21
CA ILE A 135 7.43 -5.66 21.52
C ILE A 135 6.38 -5.64 22.65
N GLY A 136 5.39 -4.75 22.58
CA GLY A 136 4.30 -4.69 23.55
C GLY A 136 3.52 -6.01 23.63
N ILE A 137 3.21 -6.60 22.47
CA ILE A 137 2.57 -7.92 22.37
C ILE A 137 3.47 -9.01 22.97
N LEU A 138 4.78 -9.01 22.70
CA LEU A 138 5.75 -9.94 23.31
C LEU A 138 5.65 -9.91 24.83
N LEU A 139 5.72 -8.72 25.41
CA LEU A 139 5.68 -8.53 26.85
C LEU A 139 4.34 -8.97 27.43
N TYR A 140 3.24 -8.63 26.77
CA TYR A 140 1.90 -9.05 27.18
C TYR A 140 1.75 -10.58 27.16
N ILE A 141 2.12 -11.25 26.07
CA ILE A 141 2.05 -12.72 25.97
C ILE A 141 2.96 -13.36 27.02
N THR A 142 4.18 -12.87 27.18
CA THR A 142 5.12 -13.38 28.19
C THR A 142 4.54 -13.26 29.60
N TRP A 143 3.86 -12.15 29.90
CA TRP A 143 3.19 -11.95 31.18
C TRP A 143 1.91 -12.79 31.34
N ALA A 144 1.07 -12.86 30.32
CA ALA A 144 -0.20 -13.61 30.33
C ALA A 144 0.05 -15.11 30.54
N PHE A 145 1.06 -15.66 29.87
CA PHE A 145 1.42 -17.08 29.96
C PHE A 145 2.46 -17.40 31.02
N ARG A 146 2.82 -16.45 31.90
CA ARG A 146 3.85 -16.63 32.96
C ARG A 146 3.61 -17.85 33.87
N GLY A 147 2.37 -18.30 34.00
CA GLY A 147 1.99 -19.47 34.78
C GLY A 147 2.20 -20.82 34.08
N ILE A 148 2.53 -20.81 32.78
CA ILE A 148 2.79 -22.01 31.97
C ILE A 148 4.31 -22.25 31.90
N PRO A 149 4.80 -23.49 32.10
CA PRO A 149 6.20 -23.80 31.92
C PRO A 149 6.67 -23.43 30.50
N ASN A 150 7.76 -22.68 30.40
CA ASN A 150 8.33 -22.14 29.16
C ASN A 150 7.52 -21.03 28.45
N ALA A 151 6.79 -20.20 29.20
CA ALA A 151 6.07 -19.02 28.68
C ALA A 151 6.83 -18.20 27.61
N PHE A 152 8.13 -17.97 27.83
CA PHE A 152 8.98 -17.25 26.87
C PHE A 152 9.08 -17.94 25.50
N ARG A 153 9.10 -19.27 25.45
CA ARG A 153 9.16 -20.03 24.19
C ARG A 153 7.87 -19.86 23.38
N TYR A 154 6.73 -19.79 24.06
CA TYR A 154 5.43 -19.53 23.40
C TYR A 154 5.37 -18.09 22.85
N GLY A 155 5.83 -17.11 23.62
CA GLY A 155 5.93 -15.71 23.13
C GLY A 155 6.83 -15.57 21.91
N VAL A 156 8.01 -16.21 21.92
CA VAL A 156 8.92 -16.21 20.76
C VAL A 156 8.29 -16.94 19.56
N ALA A 157 7.63 -18.09 19.78
CA ALA A 157 6.96 -18.81 18.71
C ALA A 157 5.84 -17.99 18.07
N ALA A 158 5.06 -17.26 18.87
CA ALA A 158 4.00 -16.37 18.39
C ALA A 158 4.52 -15.26 17.49
N ILE A 159 5.66 -14.67 17.87
CA ILE A 159 6.29 -13.61 17.08
C ILE A 159 6.86 -14.18 15.78
N LEU A 160 7.49 -15.35 15.83
CA LEU A 160 8.00 -15.98 14.62
C LEU A 160 6.88 -16.37 13.65
N ALA A 161 5.73 -16.82 14.15
CA ALA A 161 4.54 -17.09 13.35
C ALA A 161 3.99 -15.81 12.70
N MET A 162 3.82 -14.75 13.48
CA MET A 162 3.39 -13.44 12.98
C MET A 162 4.35 -12.88 11.93
N LEU A 163 5.65 -12.91 12.21
CA LEU A 163 6.68 -12.41 11.29
C LEU A 163 6.69 -13.21 9.98
N HIS A 164 6.51 -14.53 10.07
CA HIS A 164 6.34 -15.39 8.91
C HIS A 164 5.17 -14.93 8.04
N ASP A 165 3.99 -14.70 8.63
CA ASP A 165 2.79 -14.29 7.87
C ASP A 165 2.99 -12.91 7.20
N VAL A 166 3.62 -11.98 7.93
CA VAL A 166 3.98 -10.66 7.40
C VAL A 166 4.96 -10.78 6.23
N ILE A 167 6.02 -11.59 6.36
CA ILE A 167 7.01 -11.81 5.30
C ILE A 167 6.36 -12.45 4.08
N VAL A 168 5.44 -13.40 4.26
CA VAL A 168 4.71 -14.02 3.15
C VAL A 168 3.90 -12.98 2.38
N ILE A 169 3.13 -12.14 3.08
CA ILE A 169 2.31 -11.11 2.44
C ILE A 169 3.19 -10.08 1.73
N ILE A 170 4.19 -9.54 2.43
CA ILE A 170 5.11 -8.54 1.87
C ILE A 170 5.89 -9.10 0.67
N GLY A 171 6.41 -10.31 0.77
CA GLY A 171 7.12 -10.98 -0.32
C GLY A 171 6.23 -11.25 -1.52
N MET A 172 4.97 -11.63 -1.29
CA MET A 172 3.98 -11.80 -2.35
C MET A 172 3.63 -10.46 -3.00
N GLY A 173 3.50 -9.39 -2.24
CA GLY A 173 3.33 -8.02 -2.75
C GLY A 173 4.48 -7.61 -3.68
N ALA A 174 5.74 -7.88 -3.29
CA ALA A 174 6.90 -7.60 -4.13
C ALA A 174 6.91 -8.41 -5.44
N ILE A 175 6.57 -9.72 -5.38
CA ILE A 175 6.47 -10.57 -6.58
C ILE A 175 5.36 -10.06 -7.51
N LEU A 176 4.16 -9.88 -6.99
CA LEU A 176 2.99 -9.45 -7.77
C LEU A 176 3.17 -8.03 -8.31
N GLY A 177 3.88 -7.18 -7.58
CA GLY A 177 4.29 -5.88 -8.07
C GLY A 177 5.12 -5.97 -9.34
N GLN A 178 6.12 -6.84 -9.35
CA GLN A 178 6.98 -7.01 -10.52
C GLN A 178 6.28 -7.68 -11.71
N PHE A 179 5.46 -8.70 -11.48
CA PHE A 179 4.88 -9.51 -12.56
C PHE A 179 3.47 -9.08 -12.99
N MET A 180 2.71 -8.44 -12.11
CA MET A 180 1.31 -8.05 -12.34
C MET A 180 1.08 -6.54 -12.18
N GLY A 181 2.12 -5.77 -11.90
CA GLY A 181 2.01 -4.31 -11.72
C GLY A 181 1.23 -3.93 -10.47
N TRP A 182 1.17 -4.80 -9.46
CA TRP A 182 0.42 -4.53 -8.24
C TRP A 182 1.14 -3.51 -7.36
N GLU A 183 0.42 -2.55 -6.81
CA GLU A 183 0.99 -1.52 -5.94
C GLU A 183 0.57 -1.74 -4.49
N VAL A 184 1.45 -1.38 -3.57
CA VAL A 184 1.15 -1.32 -2.14
C VAL A 184 0.45 0.00 -1.86
N ASP A 185 -0.85 -0.04 -1.67
CA ASP A 185 -1.71 1.11 -1.35
C ASP A 185 -2.23 1.06 0.11
N THR A 186 -3.03 2.05 0.48
CA THR A 186 -3.61 2.12 1.84
C THR A 186 -4.48 0.88 2.16
N LEU A 187 -5.15 0.32 1.15
CA LEU A 187 -5.97 -0.87 1.30
C LEU A 187 -5.12 -2.13 1.56
N TYR A 188 -3.99 -2.26 0.87
CA TYR A 188 -3.00 -3.31 1.13
C TYR A 188 -2.48 -3.23 2.56
N LEU A 189 -2.15 -2.02 3.05
CA LEU A 189 -1.70 -1.83 4.44
C LEU A 189 -2.80 -2.23 5.44
N THR A 190 -4.05 -1.88 5.15
CA THR A 190 -5.21 -2.26 5.98
C THR A 190 -5.40 -3.78 6.02
N ALA A 191 -5.28 -4.46 4.88
CA ALA A 191 -5.32 -5.92 4.80
C ALA A 191 -4.16 -6.56 5.59
N LEU A 192 -2.94 -6.04 5.46
CA LEU A 192 -1.77 -6.51 6.20
C LEU A 192 -1.97 -6.40 7.72
N LEU A 193 -2.44 -5.25 8.22
CA LEU A 193 -2.75 -5.06 9.64
C LEU A 193 -3.85 -6.00 10.14
N THR A 194 -4.86 -6.26 9.30
CA THR A 194 -5.94 -7.20 9.63
C THR A 194 -5.39 -8.61 9.76
N VAL A 195 -4.53 -9.06 8.85
CA VAL A 195 -3.88 -10.38 8.95
C VAL A 195 -3.01 -10.47 10.19
N ILE A 196 -2.22 -9.45 10.51
CA ILE A 196 -1.42 -9.41 11.75
C ILE A 196 -2.33 -9.58 12.97
N GLY A 197 -3.45 -8.84 13.03
CA GLY A 197 -4.40 -8.92 14.14
C GLY A 197 -4.99 -10.32 14.32
N TYR A 198 -5.41 -10.96 13.23
CA TYR A 198 -5.92 -12.33 13.27
C TYR A 198 -4.84 -13.37 13.58
N SER A 199 -3.63 -13.23 13.02
CA SER A 199 -2.49 -14.13 13.27
C SER A 199 -2.09 -14.15 14.76
N VAL A 200 -2.06 -12.96 15.38
CA VAL A 200 -1.83 -12.83 16.82
C VAL A 200 -2.98 -13.45 17.62
N ASN A 201 -4.24 -13.19 17.24
CA ASN A 201 -5.40 -13.75 17.93
C ASN A 201 -5.38 -15.28 17.92
N ASP A 202 -5.16 -15.89 16.75
CA ASP A 202 -5.11 -17.34 16.59
C ASP A 202 -4.00 -17.96 17.44
N THR A 203 -2.82 -17.33 17.45
CA THR A 203 -1.68 -17.85 18.23
C THR A 203 -1.86 -17.70 19.75
N VAL A 204 -2.69 -16.77 20.22
CA VAL A 204 -2.99 -16.60 21.65
C VAL A 204 -4.08 -17.56 22.12
N VAL A 205 -5.03 -17.92 21.25
CA VAL A 205 -6.14 -18.83 21.58
C VAL A 205 -5.68 -20.29 21.66
N ILE A 206 -4.69 -20.68 20.87
CA ILE A 206 -4.12 -22.03 20.80
C ILE A 206 -3.15 -22.29 21.97
#